data_AF-A0AAU9XFK5-F1
#
_entry.id   AF-A0AAU9XFK5-F1
#
_cell.length_a   1.000
_cell.length_b   1.000
_cell.length_c   1.000
_cell.angle_alpha   90.00
_cell.angle_beta   90.00
_cell.angle_gamma   90.00
#
_symmetry.space_group_name_H-M   'P 1'
#
loop_
_entity.id
_entity.type
_entity.pdbx_description
1 polymer ?
#
loop_
_entity_poly.entity_id
_entity_poly.type
_entity_poly.pdbx_seq_one_letter_code
_entity_poly.pdbx_strand_id
1 'polypeptide(L)'
;MRRHPPFRVFEHWLLDYEPVVGVLDNQQHYGAIWAIEKGRTICNKTDSPLVIPTVWFDGLFNAYHYKSIKHLFPYRTQYEKISWWSLHRYMFTAVELIFRGQALMFVPVTAGNPAHRSYPKSLKEIDTYWRDYIDTIREEAPLVYRNQPLFEDFRQNLENYVINTKTYCMNVTRHQSIKPYAHFDSQTEM
;
A
#
# COMPACT_ATOMS: atom_id res chain seq x y z
N MET A 1 -13.27 25.57 20.65
CA MET A 1 -12.70 25.04 19.39
C MET A 1 -13.75 24.19 18.70
N ARG A 2 -13.98 24.37 17.40
CA ARG A 2 -14.94 23.57 16.63
C ARG A 2 -14.26 22.23 16.29
N ARG A 3 -14.83 21.11 16.73
CA ARG A 3 -14.28 19.77 16.45
C ARG A 3 -14.54 19.45 14.98
N HIS A 4 -13.48 19.20 14.20
CA HIS A 4 -13.65 18.79 12.82
C HIS A 4 -14.26 17.38 12.75
N PRO A 5 -15.18 17.10 11.81
CA PRO A 5 -15.66 15.74 11.57
C PRO A 5 -14.51 14.87 11.02
N PRO A 6 -14.54 13.53 11.22
CA PRO A 6 -13.44 12.64 10.84
C PRO A 6 -12.94 12.80 9.40
N PHE A 7 -13.86 12.96 8.43
CA PHE A 7 -13.50 13.19 7.02
C PHE A 7 -12.68 14.46 6.80
N ARG A 8 -12.95 15.55 7.54
CA ARG A 8 -12.18 16.79 7.43
C ARG A 8 -10.82 16.68 8.09
N VAL A 9 -10.71 15.91 9.18
CA VAL A 9 -9.42 15.60 9.79
C VAL A 9 -8.55 14.80 8.80
N PHE A 10 -9.14 13.80 8.14
CA PHE A 10 -8.45 13.01 7.12
C PHE A 10 -8.05 13.86 5.90
N GLU A 11 -8.94 14.72 5.40
CA GLU A 11 -8.64 15.64 4.29
C GLU A 11 -7.48 16.58 4.63
N HIS A 12 -7.48 17.18 5.83
CA HIS A 12 -6.36 18.03 6.26
C HIS A 12 -5.05 17.24 6.34
N TRP A 13 -5.10 15.99 6.83
CA TRP A 13 -3.93 15.13 6.85
C TRP A 13 -3.42 14.80 5.44
N LEU A 14 -4.32 14.51 4.49
CA LEU A 14 -3.94 14.28 3.08
C LEU A 14 -3.23 15.48 2.47
N LEU A 15 -3.69 16.69 2.78
CA LEU A 15 -3.07 17.94 2.30
C LEU A 15 -1.74 18.26 2.98
N ASP A 16 -1.49 17.78 4.20
CA ASP A 16 -0.24 18.01 4.95
C ASP A 16 0.83 16.95 4.66
N TYR A 17 0.43 15.69 4.41
CA TYR A 17 1.38 14.61 4.13
C TYR A 17 1.57 14.34 2.64
N GLU A 18 0.55 14.55 1.83
CA GLU A 18 0.51 14.26 0.39
C GLU A 18 1.05 12.86 -0.01
N PRO A 19 0.57 11.75 0.60
CA PRO A 19 1.01 10.41 0.21
C PRO A 19 0.53 10.02 -1.19
N VAL A 20 1.19 9.03 -1.81
CA VAL A 20 0.69 8.41 -3.06
C VAL A 20 -0.67 7.77 -2.86
N VAL A 21 -0.83 7.05 -1.74
CA VAL A 21 -2.12 6.55 -1.26
C VAL A 21 -2.25 6.87 0.22
N GLY A 22 -3.26 7.65 0.56
CA GLY A 22 -3.69 7.82 1.94
C GLY A 22 -4.79 6.82 2.29
N VAL A 23 -4.62 6.10 3.39
CA VAL A 23 -5.59 5.08 3.84
C VAL A 23 -5.99 5.32 5.29
N LEU A 24 -7.15 4.80 5.65
CA LEU A 24 -7.68 4.83 7.02
C LEU A 24 -7.35 3.54 7.75
N ASP A 25 -7.36 3.58 9.08
CA ASP A 25 -7.25 2.38 9.89
C ASP A 25 -8.42 1.42 9.60
N ASN A 26 -8.10 0.14 9.35
CA ASN A 26 -9.07 -0.94 9.19
C ASN A 26 -8.88 -1.96 10.30
N GLN A 27 -9.83 -2.01 11.24
CA GLN A 27 -9.74 -2.91 12.39
C GLN A 27 -9.98 -4.39 12.06
N GLN A 28 -10.36 -4.73 10.82
CA GLN A 28 -10.57 -6.13 10.42
C GLN A 28 -9.30 -6.83 9.92
N HIS A 29 -8.51 -6.14 9.10
CA HIS A 29 -7.33 -6.73 8.45
C HIS A 29 -6.21 -5.70 8.30
N TYR A 30 -5.01 -6.05 8.77
CA TYR A 30 -3.78 -5.27 8.57
C TYR A 30 -3.90 -3.77 8.96
N GLY A 31 -4.71 -3.46 9.98
CA GLY A 31 -4.91 -2.12 10.51
C GLY A 31 -3.74 -1.58 11.35
N ALA A 32 -3.96 -0.45 12.00
CA ALA A 32 -2.94 0.31 12.71
C ALA A 32 -2.21 -0.53 13.78
N ILE A 33 -2.95 -1.29 14.60
CA ILE A 33 -2.37 -2.16 15.64
C ILE A 33 -1.40 -3.16 15.00
N TRP A 34 -1.81 -3.79 13.90
CA TRP A 34 -1.01 -4.79 13.22
C TRP A 34 0.26 -4.17 12.62
N ALA A 35 0.13 -3.03 11.93
CA ALA A 35 1.26 -2.37 11.28
C ALA A 35 2.26 -1.76 12.29
N ILE A 36 1.77 -1.24 13.42
CA ILE A 36 2.63 -0.81 14.55
C ILE A 36 3.41 -2.00 15.10
N GLU A 37 2.76 -3.16 15.29
CA GLU A 37 3.43 -4.36 15.78
C GLU A 37 4.47 -4.89 14.78
N LYS A 38 4.25 -4.73 13.48
CA LYS A 38 5.29 -4.99 12.48
C LYS A 38 6.47 -4.03 12.59
N GLY A 39 6.22 -2.74 12.79
CA GLY A 39 7.28 -1.77 13.08
C GLY A 39 8.12 -2.14 14.31
N ARG A 40 7.48 -2.65 15.36
CA ARG A 40 8.16 -3.14 16.58
C ARG A 40 8.99 -4.38 16.30
N THR A 41 8.40 -5.41 15.70
CA THR A 41 9.04 -6.73 15.53
C THR A 41 10.13 -6.75 14.48
N ILE A 42 9.96 -5.99 13.38
CA ILE A 42 10.92 -5.97 12.26
C ILE A 42 12.03 -4.93 12.50
N CYS A 43 11.69 -3.80 13.13
CA CYS A 43 12.54 -2.60 13.14
C CYS A 43 12.86 -2.08 14.56
N ASN A 44 12.40 -2.73 15.63
CA ASN A 44 12.55 -2.27 17.01
C ASN A 44 12.03 -0.85 17.28
N LYS A 45 11.02 -0.39 16.53
CA LYS A 45 10.34 0.88 16.81
C LYS A 45 9.59 0.79 18.14
N THR A 46 9.63 1.84 18.95
CA THR A 46 8.97 1.88 20.27
C THR A 46 7.83 2.89 20.34
N ASP A 47 7.72 3.75 19.33
CA ASP A 47 6.70 4.77 19.23
C ASP A 47 5.36 4.22 18.72
N SER A 48 4.31 4.96 19.00
CA SER A 48 2.96 4.73 18.48
C SER A 48 2.56 5.95 17.64
N PRO A 49 3.05 6.04 16.40
CA PRO A 49 2.86 7.23 15.58
C PRO A 49 1.41 7.36 15.08
N LEU A 50 1.01 8.60 14.77
CA LEU A 50 -0.31 8.90 14.19
C LEU A 50 -0.39 8.56 12.70
N VAL A 51 0.76 8.35 12.05
CA VAL A 51 0.88 8.05 10.63
C VAL A 51 1.93 6.96 10.47
N ILE A 52 1.60 5.91 9.74
CA ILE A 52 2.49 4.77 9.50
C ILE A 52 2.58 4.44 8.02
N PRO A 53 3.77 4.04 7.53
CA PRO A 53 3.85 3.40 6.22
C PRO A 53 3.09 2.07 6.30
N THR A 54 2.32 1.77 5.25
CA THR A 54 1.63 0.50 5.13
C THR A 54 1.83 -0.10 3.75
N VAL A 55 1.84 -1.42 3.67
CA VAL A 55 1.86 -2.14 2.39
C VAL A 55 0.47 -2.66 2.12
N TRP A 56 -0.08 -3.50 2.99
CA TRP A 56 -1.46 -3.98 2.83
C TRP A 56 -2.48 -2.91 3.23
N PHE A 57 -3.46 -2.63 2.37
CA PHE A 57 -4.58 -1.73 2.70
C PHE A 57 -5.82 -2.06 1.89
N ASP A 58 -6.94 -2.32 2.57
CA ASP A 58 -8.18 -2.70 1.90
C ASP A 58 -8.78 -1.57 1.03
N GLY A 59 -9.56 -1.95 0.02
CA GLY A 59 -10.27 -1.03 -0.87
C GLY A 59 -11.45 -0.31 -0.22
N LEU A 60 -11.34 0.02 1.07
CA LEU A 60 -12.40 0.60 1.90
C LEU A 60 -12.54 2.11 1.67
N PHE A 61 -11.47 2.85 1.94
CA PHE A 61 -11.41 4.30 1.80
C PHE A 61 -9.97 4.71 1.51
N ASN A 62 -9.65 4.82 0.22
CA ASN A 62 -8.31 5.12 -0.26
C ASN A 62 -8.35 6.44 -1.03
N ALA A 63 -7.45 7.35 -0.68
CA ALA A 63 -7.25 8.61 -1.39
C ALA A 63 -5.97 8.52 -2.21
N TYR A 64 -6.08 8.59 -3.53
CA TYR A 64 -4.94 8.52 -4.44
C TYR A 64 -4.51 9.93 -4.87
N HIS A 65 -3.23 10.22 -4.75
CA HIS A 65 -2.70 11.49 -5.22
C HIS A 65 -2.69 11.56 -6.75
N TYR A 66 -3.07 12.70 -7.36
CA TYR A 66 -3.25 12.81 -8.81
C TYR A 66 -2.00 12.39 -9.63
N LYS A 67 -0.79 12.65 -9.09
CA LYS A 67 0.50 12.25 -9.71
C LYS A 67 0.69 10.73 -9.84
N SER A 68 0.04 9.91 -9.00
CA SER A 68 0.14 8.45 -9.06
C SER A 68 -0.88 7.81 -10.01
N ILE A 69 -1.94 8.55 -10.39
CA ILE A 69 -3.07 8.01 -11.14
C ILE A 69 -2.62 7.32 -12.43
N LYS A 70 -1.74 7.95 -13.22
CA LYS A 70 -1.26 7.38 -14.49
C LYS A 70 -0.46 6.07 -14.37
N HIS A 71 0.00 5.74 -13.15
CA HIS A 71 0.78 4.54 -12.86
C HIS A 71 -0.06 3.43 -12.23
N LEU A 72 -1.16 3.80 -11.55
CA LEU A 72 -2.00 2.87 -10.81
C LEU A 72 -3.30 2.54 -11.55
N PHE A 73 -3.75 3.43 -12.44
CA PHE A 73 -5.02 3.36 -13.15
C PHE A 73 -4.83 3.36 -14.68
N PRO A 74 -5.75 2.74 -15.45
CA PRO A 74 -6.96 2.05 -15.01
C PRO A 74 -6.66 0.78 -14.20
N TYR A 75 -7.63 0.36 -13.39
CA TYR A 75 -7.54 -0.90 -12.66
C TYR A 75 -7.31 -2.07 -13.62
N ARG A 76 -6.47 -3.01 -13.20
CA ARG A 76 -6.28 -4.28 -13.91
C ARG A 76 -7.40 -5.24 -13.52
N THR A 77 -8.39 -5.36 -14.41
CA THR A 77 -9.64 -6.10 -14.13
C THR A 77 -9.64 -7.53 -14.69
N GLN A 78 -8.51 -8.04 -15.22
CA GLN A 78 -8.47 -9.35 -15.88
C GLN A 78 -8.96 -10.52 -15.00
N TYR A 79 -8.82 -10.40 -13.67
CA TYR A 79 -9.25 -11.42 -12.70
C TYR A 79 -10.44 -10.99 -11.84
N GLU A 80 -11.07 -9.85 -12.12
CA GLU A 80 -12.17 -9.31 -11.31
C GLU A 80 -13.37 -10.26 -11.27
N LYS A 81 -13.69 -10.93 -12.39
CA LYS A 81 -14.79 -11.91 -12.47
C LYS A 81 -14.55 -13.16 -11.60
N ILE A 82 -13.31 -13.39 -11.17
CA ILE A 82 -12.90 -14.56 -10.37
C ILE A 82 -12.75 -14.17 -8.90
N SER A 83 -12.08 -13.04 -8.64
CA SER A 83 -11.81 -12.57 -7.29
C SER A 83 -11.59 -11.06 -7.24
N TRP A 84 -12.44 -10.33 -6.52
CA TRP A 84 -12.22 -8.91 -6.23
C TRP A 84 -10.97 -8.68 -5.37
N TRP A 85 -10.59 -9.67 -4.55
CA TRP A 85 -9.35 -9.62 -3.78
C TRP A 85 -8.09 -9.68 -4.64
N SER A 86 -8.20 -10.14 -5.89
CA SER A 86 -7.10 -10.07 -6.87
C SER A 86 -6.80 -8.62 -7.25
N LEU A 87 -7.83 -7.80 -7.47
CA LEU A 87 -7.66 -6.39 -7.80
C LEU A 87 -6.98 -5.60 -6.67
N HIS A 88 -7.36 -5.90 -5.44
CA HIS A 88 -6.74 -5.30 -4.26
C HIS A 88 -5.25 -5.72 -4.15
N ARG A 89 -4.92 -6.99 -4.41
CA ARG A 89 -3.51 -7.45 -4.48
C ARG A 89 -2.70 -6.71 -5.53
N TYR A 90 -3.24 -6.50 -6.73
CA TYR A 90 -2.60 -5.64 -7.72
C TYR A 90 -2.29 -4.27 -7.13
N MET A 91 -3.23 -3.67 -6.39
CA MET A 91 -3.09 -2.29 -5.99
C MET A 91 -2.03 -2.01 -4.95
N PHE A 92 -2.03 -2.73 -3.83
CA PHE A 92 -0.95 -2.53 -2.87
C PHE A 92 0.39 -2.97 -3.45
N THR A 93 0.42 -3.96 -4.35
CA THR A 93 1.65 -4.43 -4.99
C THR A 93 2.23 -3.37 -5.91
N ALA A 94 1.40 -2.73 -6.73
CA ALA A 94 1.80 -1.64 -7.60
C ALA A 94 2.31 -0.44 -6.78
N VAL A 95 1.62 -0.09 -5.69
CA VAL A 95 2.08 1.01 -4.83
C VAL A 95 3.41 0.66 -4.17
N GLU A 96 3.60 -0.57 -3.70
CA GLU A 96 4.85 -1.01 -3.09
C GLU A 96 6.01 -1.02 -4.10
N LEU A 97 5.81 -1.58 -5.29
CA LEU A 97 6.87 -1.71 -6.29
C LEU A 97 7.18 -0.40 -7.04
N ILE A 98 6.22 0.51 -7.16
CA ILE A 98 6.38 1.78 -7.89
C ILE A 98 6.69 2.94 -6.94
N PHE A 99 6.08 2.97 -5.76
CA PHE A 99 6.13 4.09 -4.84
C PHE A 99 6.38 3.64 -3.40
N ARG A 100 7.25 2.64 -3.20
CA ARG A 100 7.58 2.06 -1.88
C ARG A 100 7.63 3.11 -0.76
N GLY A 101 6.89 2.85 0.32
CA GLY A 101 6.79 3.76 1.47
C GLY A 101 5.87 4.98 1.28
N GLN A 102 5.14 5.09 0.17
CA GLN A 102 4.21 6.19 -0.10
C GLN A 102 2.72 5.82 0.07
N ALA A 103 2.43 4.59 0.48
CA ALA A 103 1.14 4.26 1.08
C ALA A 103 1.24 4.56 2.59
N LEU A 104 0.45 5.53 3.05
CA LEU A 104 0.43 5.95 4.45
C LEU A 104 -0.95 5.72 5.05
N MET A 105 -0.99 5.14 6.25
CA MET A 105 -2.21 4.99 7.03
C MET A 105 -2.32 6.09 8.08
N PHE A 106 -3.48 6.74 8.14
CA PHE A 106 -3.82 7.70 9.18
C PHE A 106 -4.53 6.98 10.34
N VAL A 107 -3.78 6.73 11.42
CA VAL A 107 -4.22 5.94 12.58
C VAL A 107 -5.43 6.54 13.33
N PRO A 108 -5.59 7.87 13.49
CA PRO A 108 -6.66 8.45 14.29
C PRO A 108 -8.09 8.24 13.78
N VAL A 109 -8.27 7.80 12.54
CA VAL A 109 -9.60 7.62 11.93
C VAL A 109 -9.71 6.21 11.37
N THR A 110 -10.73 5.50 11.85
CA THR A 110 -11.05 4.14 11.40
C THR A 110 -12.13 4.17 10.33
N ALA A 111 -11.93 3.40 9.26
CA ALA A 111 -12.96 3.08 8.28
C ALA A 111 -13.46 1.65 8.50
N GLY A 112 -14.75 1.45 8.24
CA GLY A 112 -15.36 0.12 8.24
C GLY A 112 -16.30 -0.01 7.05
N ASN A 113 -16.43 -1.24 6.54
CA ASN A 113 -17.41 -1.58 5.51
C ASN A 113 -18.38 -2.63 6.07
N PRO A 114 -19.42 -2.17 6.79
CA PRO A 114 -20.35 -3.08 7.48
C PRO A 114 -21.26 -3.86 6.51
N ALA A 115 -21.37 -3.44 5.24
CA ALA A 115 -22.29 -4.04 4.28
C ALA A 115 -21.68 -4.09 2.88
N HIS A 116 -21.71 -5.28 2.27
CA HIS A 116 -21.20 -5.51 0.92
C HIS A 116 -22.20 -6.34 0.11
N ARG A 117 -22.30 -6.07 -1.19
CA ARG A 117 -23.02 -6.93 -2.13
C ARG A 117 -22.26 -8.25 -2.28
N SER A 118 -22.92 -9.28 -2.81
CA SER A 118 -22.20 -10.49 -3.20
C SER A 118 -21.17 -10.17 -4.28
N TYR A 119 -19.98 -10.75 -4.17
CA TYR A 119 -18.90 -10.57 -5.14
C TYR A 119 -18.06 -11.86 -5.29
N PRO A 120 -17.36 -12.05 -6.44
CA PRO A 120 -16.44 -13.15 -6.63
C PRO A 120 -15.26 -13.07 -5.66
N LYS A 121 -14.99 -14.16 -4.94
CA LYS A 121 -14.00 -14.22 -3.85
C LYS A 121 -13.15 -15.49 -3.89
N SER A 122 -12.91 -16.05 -5.08
CA SER A 122 -12.10 -17.26 -5.23
C SER A 122 -10.65 -16.99 -4.82
N LEU A 123 -10.06 -17.91 -4.07
CA LEU A 123 -8.64 -17.89 -3.69
C LEU A 123 -7.81 -18.96 -4.41
N LYS A 124 -8.46 -19.83 -5.22
CA LYS A 124 -7.85 -21.06 -5.75
C LYS A 124 -6.53 -20.82 -6.50
N GLU A 125 -6.41 -19.72 -7.22
CA GLU A 125 -5.25 -19.38 -8.04
C GLU A 125 -4.72 -17.97 -7.74
N ILE A 126 -5.03 -17.44 -6.55
CA ILE A 126 -4.72 -16.04 -6.21
C ILE A 126 -3.22 -15.75 -6.30
N ASP A 127 -2.39 -16.71 -5.91
CA ASP A 127 -0.93 -16.63 -5.97
C ASP A 127 -0.40 -16.59 -7.40
N THR A 128 -1.06 -17.27 -8.34
CA THR A 128 -0.73 -17.22 -9.77
C THR A 128 -1.03 -15.83 -10.32
N TYR A 129 -2.23 -15.31 -10.04
CA TYR A 129 -2.65 -13.98 -10.49
C TYR A 129 -1.81 -12.87 -9.88
N TRP A 130 -1.40 -13.03 -8.62
CA TRP A 130 -0.55 -12.07 -7.93
C TRP A 130 0.85 -12.02 -8.55
N ARG A 131 1.44 -13.17 -8.89
CA ARG A 131 2.71 -13.23 -9.63
C ARG A 131 2.60 -12.61 -11.02
N ASP A 132 1.51 -12.87 -11.74
CA ASP A 132 1.23 -12.24 -13.04
C ASP A 132 1.22 -10.71 -12.95
N TYR A 133 0.60 -10.14 -11.91
CA TYR A 133 0.66 -8.70 -11.69
C TYR A 133 2.08 -8.19 -11.43
N ILE A 134 2.87 -8.89 -10.61
CA ILE A 134 4.25 -8.48 -10.33
C ILE A 134 5.11 -8.54 -11.60
N ASP A 135 4.97 -9.61 -12.38
CA ASP A 135 5.65 -9.77 -13.66
C ASP A 135 5.27 -8.64 -14.63
N THR A 136 3.99 -8.29 -14.71
CA THR A 136 3.51 -7.17 -15.53
C THR A 136 4.06 -5.82 -15.07
N ILE A 137 4.04 -5.53 -13.76
CA ILE A 137 4.59 -4.27 -13.21
C ILE A 137 6.09 -4.18 -13.49
N ARG A 138 6.83 -5.30 -13.40
CA ARG A 138 8.25 -5.37 -13.76
C ARG A 138 8.47 -5.07 -15.24
N GLU A 139 7.69 -5.67 -16.13
CA GLU A 139 7.81 -5.48 -17.58
C GLU A 139 7.52 -4.04 -18.02
N GLU A 140 6.56 -3.38 -17.35
CA GLU A 140 6.22 -1.98 -17.63
C GLU A 140 7.15 -0.96 -16.96
N ALA A 141 7.95 -1.39 -15.98
CA ALA A 141 8.93 -0.51 -15.34
C ALA A 141 9.99 0.00 -16.34
N PRO A 142 10.58 1.19 -16.11
CA PRO A 142 11.73 1.65 -16.87
C PRO A 142 12.84 0.60 -16.91
N LEU A 143 13.51 0.46 -18.06
CA LEU A 143 14.52 -0.59 -18.30
C LEU A 143 15.58 -0.68 -17.19
N VAL A 144 15.99 0.47 -16.64
CA VAL A 144 16.99 0.56 -15.57
C VAL A 144 16.55 -0.08 -14.24
N TYR A 145 15.25 -0.28 -14.02
CA TYR A 145 14.71 -0.85 -12.77
C TYR A 145 14.19 -2.28 -12.91
N ARG A 146 14.05 -2.83 -14.12
CA ARG A 146 13.42 -4.15 -14.33
C ARG A 146 14.13 -5.31 -13.64
N ASN A 147 15.44 -5.17 -13.40
CA ASN A 147 16.27 -6.19 -12.77
C ASN A 147 16.49 -5.94 -11.27
N GLN A 148 15.71 -5.04 -10.66
CA GLN A 148 15.83 -4.77 -9.23
C GLN A 148 15.40 -6.00 -8.40
N PRO A 149 16.18 -6.43 -7.40
CA PRO A 149 15.91 -7.65 -6.62
C PRO A 149 14.53 -7.66 -5.95
N LEU A 150 14.00 -6.47 -5.63
CA LEU A 150 12.70 -6.30 -5.00
C LEU A 150 11.56 -6.96 -5.79
N PHE A 151 11.58 -6.91 -7.13
CA PHE A 151 10.56 -7.56 -7.95
C PHE A 151 10.54 -9.08 -7.72
N GLU A 152 11.72 -9.70 -7.74
CA GLU A 152 11.83 -11.14 -7.59
C GLU A 152 11.54 -11.58 -6.15
N ASP A 153 12.04 -10.83 -5.16
CA ASP A 153 11.77 -11.08 -3.75
C ASP A 153 10.27 -11.06 -3.46
N PHE A 154 9.55 -10.03 -3.93
CA PHE A 154 8.11 -9.96 -3.75
C PHE A 154 7.41 -11.09 -4.53
N ARG A 155 7.80 -11.34 -5.78
CA ARG A 155 7.19 -12.39 -6.61
C ARG A 155 7.29 -13.79 -6.00
N GLN A 156 8.41 -14.12 -5.37
CA GLN A 156 8.63 -15.44 -4.76
C GLN A 156 7.91 -15.56 -3.42
N ASN A 157 7.92 -14.49 -2.62
CA ASN A 157 7.47 -14.53 -1.22
C ASN A 157 6.02 -14.08 -0.99
N LEU A 158 5.42 -13.32 -1.91
CA LEU A 158 4.01 -12.87 -1.88
C LEU A 158 3.55 -12.38 -0.49
N GLU A 159 2.65 -13.10 0.17
CA GLU A 159 2.14 -12.76 1.51
C GLU A 159 3.28 -12.63 2.54
N ASN A 160 4.29 -13.50 2.46
CA ASN A 160 5.43 -13.46 3.36
C ASN A 160 6.27 -12.18 3.15
N TYR A 161 6.34 -11.65 1.92
CA TYR A 161 6.92 -10.34 1.66
C TYR A 161 6.13 -9.25 2.37
N VAL A 162 4.80 -9.22 2.18
CA VAL A 162 3.93 -8.19 2.77
C VAL A 162 3.98 -8.20 4.30
N ILE A 163 4.12 -9.38 4.91
CA ILE A 163 4.18 -9.53 6.37
C ILE A 163 5.51 -9.05 6.96
N ASN A 164 6.62 -9.16 6.21
CA ASN A 164 7.98 -8.99 6.75
C ASN A 164 8.80 -7.88 6.08
N THR A 165 8.22 -7.14 5.14
CA THR A 165 8.92 -6.06 4.42
C THR A 165 9.42 -4.96 5.35
N LYS A 166 10.61 -4.43 5.02
CA LYS A 166 11.20 -3.27 5.69
C LYS A 166 10.46 -1.95 5.40
N THR A 167 9.42 -1.96 4.57
CA THR A 167 8.60 -0.76 4.34
C THR A 167 7.98 -0.24 5.63
N TYR A 168 7.63 -1.12 6.59
CA TYR A 168 7.16 -0.70 7.92
C TYR A 168 8.23 0.05 8.73
N CYS A 169 9.50 -0.14 8.39
CA CYS A 169 10.63 0.54 9.03
C CYS A 169 10.84 1.95 8.51
N MET A 170 10.33 2.28 7.32
CA MET A 170 10.59 3.58 6.68
C MET A 170 10.09 4.74 7.55
N ASN A 171 10.82 5.86 7.47
CA ASN A 171 10.42 7.09 8.13
C ASN A 171 9.32 7.78 7.32
N VAL A 172 8.31 8.29 8.02
CA VAL A 172 7.26 9.08 7.39
C VAL A 172 7.70 10.54 7.36
N THR A 173 7.69 11.13 6.18
CA THR A 173 7.95 12.57 5.98
C THR A 173 6.76 13.22 5.31
N ARG A 174 6.54 14.49 5.60
CA ARG A 174 5.50 15.30 4.95
C ARG A 174 5.98 15.75 3.57
N HIS A 175 5.06 15.84 2.61
CA HIS A 175 5.35 16.33 1.26
C HIS A 175 6.49 15.57 0.58
N GLN A 176 6.58 14.26 0.80
CA GLN A 176 7.58 13.44 0.13
C GLN A 176 7.37 13.52 -1.38
N SER A 177 8.46 13.63 -2.14
CA SER A 177 8.37 13.73 -3.60
C SER A 177 7.75 12.46 -4.19
N ILE A 178 6.62 12.62 -4.86
CA ILE A 178 5.95 11.54 -5.58
C ILE A 178 6.66 11.33 -6.92
N LYS A 179 7.66 10.46 -6.91
CA LYS A 179 8.43 10.03 -8.09
C LYS A 179 8.40 8.50 -8.17
N PRO A 180 7.90 7.92 -9.28
CA PRO A 180 7.88 6.47 -9.45
C PRO A 180 9.31 5.91 -9.47
N TYR A 181 9.50 4.76 -8.83
CA TYR A 181 10.75 4.00 -8.73
C TYR A 181 11.92 4.72 -8.05
N ALA A 182 11.69 5.88 -7.43
CA ALA A 182 12.75 6.67 -6.80
C ALA A 182 13.46 5.95 -5.63
N HIS A 183 12.78 5.00 -4.99
CA HIS A 183 13.36 4.18 -3.93
C HIS A 183 14.47 3.24 -4.43
N PHE A 184 14.55 2.96 -5.74
CA PHE A 184 15.67 2.24 -6.33
C PHE A 184 16.90 3.13 -6.61
N ASP A 185 16.72 4.45 -6.68
CA ASP A 185 17.82 5.39 -6.91
C ASP A 185 18.63 5.64 -5.62
N SER A 186 17.99 5.52 -4.47
CA SER A 186 18.61 5.68 -3.17
C SER A 186 19.27 4.38 -2.72
N GLN A 187 20.61 4.30 -2.76
CA GLN A 187 21.38 3.21 -2.14
C GLN A 187 21.29 3.17 -0.59
N THR A 188 20.43 3.98 0.01
CA THR A 188 20.20 4.04 1.46
C THR A 188 18.95 3.28 1.85
N GLU A 189 19.01 1.96 1.78
CA GLU A 189 18.19 1.09 2.64
C GLU A 189 19.14 0.24 3.52
N MET A 190 19.58 0.83 4.63
CA MET A 190 19.87 0.07 5.85
C MET A 190 18.94 0.55 6.95
#